data_AF-A0A813HMJ8-F1
#
_entry.id   AF-A0A813HMJ8-F1
#
_cell.length_a   1.000
_cell.length_b   1.000
_cell.length_c   1.000
_cell.angle_alpha   90.00
_cell.angle_beta   90.00
_cell.angle_gamma   90.00
#
_symmetry.space_group_name_H-M   'P 1'
#
loop_
_entity.id
_entity.type
_entity.pdbx_description
1 polymer ?
#
loop_
_entity_poly.entity_id
_entity_poly.type
_entity_poly.pdbx_seq_one_letter_code
_entity_poly.pdbx_strand_id
1 'polypeptide(L)'
;QLLGLIREAQLRRDELETILADQPPEDHEDLVKGAFVRITVGKQIQGQIEQNCLLAEITGVEPSPAYELVRQNKETRTLRLQLKCRRDSSERLLKVSAVSNQPATENEMRQWVKLMHRSGKDTDLLVETVQLRAQAVVQSKHIKYDEATVGRILAGKPSLEFNAQKESRMRFLVQAVVSQMDISGIRESEVEDLEVKFKESVGGLHKMEHKALQMQEAWFKARPNLFSIREINRKNEKRQILDDRHALEISLEEELNAAGKTLNPYQRRDCRPVSAWDTSLTPNLGKPLDQGQEAAAEAAAAAAVALKATSV
;
A
#
# COMPACT_ATOMS: atom_id res chain seq x y z
N GLN A 1 37.73 23.72 -29.75
CA GLN A 1 36.41 24.29 -29.43
C GLN A 1 35.50 23.25 -28.78
N LEU A 2 35.26 22.08 -29.41
CA LEU A 2 34.43 21.00 -28.84
C LEU A 2 34.84 20.56 -27.42
N LEU A 3 36.14 20.45 -27.11
CA LEU A 3 36.60 20.09 -25.77
C LEU A 3 36.15 21.08 -24.69
N GLY A 4 36.09 22.37 -25.02
CA GLY A 4 35.60 23.41 -24.11
C GLY A 4 34.12 23.22 -23.82
N LEU A 5 33.32 23.05 -24.88
CA LEU A 5 31.88 22.79 -24.76
C LEU A 5 31.57 21.52 -23.98
N ILE A 6 32.32 20.44 -24.18
CA ILE A 6 32.16 19.20 -23.41
C ILE A 6 32.47 19.43 -21.93
N ARG A 7 33.49 20.23 -21.60
CA ARG A 7 33.83 20.56 -20.21
C ARG A 7 32.76 21.43 -19.54
N GLU A 8 32.10 22.29 -20.30
CA GLU A 8 30.96 23.09 -19.82
C GLU A 8 29.70 22.24 -19.64
N ALA A 9 29.45 21.31 -20.55
CA ALA A 9 28.36 20.33 -20.47
C ALA A 9 28.65 19.16 -19.51
N GLN A 10 29.83 19.12 -18.88
CA GLN A 10 30.21 18.07 -17.95
C GLN A 10 29.69 18.37 -16.55
N LEU A 11 28.99 17.40 -15.97
CA LEU A 11 28.67 17.40 -14.54
C LEU A 11 29.74 16.63 -13.76
N ARG A 12 30.24 17.25 -12.69
CA ARG A 12 31.20 16.63 -11.77
C ARG A 12 30.46 15.84 -10.69
N ARG A 13 31.16 14.91 -10.04
CA ARG A 13 30.60 14.10 -8.96
C ARG A 13 30.03 14.95 -7.82
N ASP A 14 30.73 16.00 -7.41
CA ASP A 14 30.29 16.87 -6.29
C ASP A 14 29.08 17.74 -6.71
N GLU A 15 29.00 18.12 -7.98
CA GLU A 15 27.84 18.85 -8.53
C GLU A 15 26.61 17.93 -8.60
N LEU A 16 26.79 16.68 -9.07
CA LEU A 16 25.75 15.66 -9.10
C LEU A 16 25.23 15.33 -7.70
N GLU A 17 26.12 15.23 -6.72
CA GLU A 17 25.74 15.03 -5.33
C GLU A 17 24.82 16.16 -4.83
N THR A 18 25.20 17.40 -5.12
CA THR A 18 24.43 18.59 -4.70
C THR A 18 23.06 18.60 -5.38
N ILE A 19 23.00 18.34 -6.69
CA ILE A 19 21.74 18.28 -7.44
C ILE A 19 20.84 17.16 -6.89
N LEU A 20 21.36 15.94 -6.76
CA LEU A 20 20.56 14.78 -6.36
C LEU A 20 20.16 14.77 -4.88
N ALA A 21 20.89 15.48 -4.02
CA ALA A 21 20.57 15.56 -2.59
C ALA A 21 19.70 16.78 -2.24
N ASP A 22 19.97 17.93 -2.88
CA ASP A 22 19.37 19.20 -2.47
C ASP A 22 18.17 19.59 -3.36
N GLN A 23 18.02 19.06 -4.58
CA GLN A 23 16.86 19.35 -5.43
C GLN A 23 15.70 18.38 -5.15
N PRO A 24 14.44 18.79 -5.44
CA PRO A 24 13.30 17.89 -5.41
C PRO A 24 13.46 16.72 -6.40
N PRO A 25 12.93 15.52 -6.07
CA PRO A 25 13.07 14.33 -6.93
C PRO A 25 12.43 14.47 -8.31
N GLU A 26 11.44 15.36 -8.43
CA GLU A 26 10.75 15.67 -9.69
C GLU A 26 11.69 16.33 -10.72
N ASP A 27 12.63 17.16 -10.24
CA ASP A 27 13.52 17.95 -11.10
C ASP A 27 14.84 17.20 -11.40
N HIS A 28 15.11 16.08 -10.74
CA HIS A 28 16.39 15.36 -10.85
C HIS A 28 16.68 14.90 -12.28
N GLU A 29 15.67 14.35 -12.97
CA GLU A 29 15.86 13.86 -14.33
C GLU A 29 16.12 15.02 -15.28
N ASP A 30 15.33 16.09 -15.20
CA ASP A 30 15.42 17.24 -16.10
C ASP A 30 16.75 18.00 -15.98
N LEU A 31 17.29 18.11 -14.76
CA LEU A 31 18.54 18.84 -14.52
C LEU A 31 19.79 18.06 -14.95
N VAL A 32 19.71 16.73 -15.00
CA VAL A 32 20.88 15.86 -15.18
C VAL A 32 20.90 15.23 -16.59
N LYS A 33 19.74 15.07 -17.23
CA LYS A 33 19.61 14.39 -18.53
C LYS A 33 20.29 15.14 -19.66
N GLY A 34 21.09 14.40 -20.42
CA GLY A 34 21.89 14.89 -21.54
C GLY A 34 23.21 15.56 -21.12
N ALA A 35 23.53 15.63 -19.83
CA ALA A 35 24.83 16.08 -19.38
C ALA A 35 25.90 14.99 -19.59
N PHE A 36 27.16 15.42 -19.70
CA PHE A 36 28.29 14.51 -19.80
C PHE A 36 28.88 14.20 -18.44
N VAL A 37 29.29 12.95 -18.25
CA VAL A 37 30.02 12.51 -17.06
C VAL A 37 31.27 11.76 -17.47
N ARG A 38 32.32 11.96 -16.66
CA ARG A 38 33.56 11.22 -16.75
C ARG A 38 33.51 10.06 -15.75
N ILE A 39 33.44 8.84 -16.25
CA ILE A 39 33.29 7.63 -15.45
C ILE A 39 34.62 6.90 -15.39
N THR A 40 35.00 6.44 -14.21
CA THR A 40 36.16 5.56 -14.04
C THR A 40 35.71 4.11 -14.16
N VAL A 41 36.23 3.40 -15.15
CA VAL A 41 36.02 1.96 -15.37
C VAL A 41 37.31 1.23 -15.07
N GLY A 42 37.31 0.44 -14.00
CA GLY A 42 38.41 -0.48 -13.70
C GLY A 42 38.32 -1.71 -14.58
N LYS A 43 39.38 -2.01 -15.33
CA LYS A 43 39.54 -3.30 -15.99
C LYS A 43 40.69 -4.04 -15.31
N GLN A 44 40.40 -5.24 -14.80
CA GLN A 44 41.44 -6.09 -14.24
C GLN A 44 42.17 -6.79 -15.39
N ILE A 45 43.43 -6.43 -15.58
CA ILE A 45 44.32 -7.05 -16.58
C ILE A 45 45.51 -7.60 -15.81
N GLN A 46 45.73 -8.92 -15.90
CA GLN A 46 46.88 -9.60 -15.27
C GLN A 46 47.07 -9.30 -13.76
N GLY A 47 45.97 -9.16 -13.01
CA GLY A 47 46.01 -8.94 -11.56
C GLY A 47 46.18 -7.49 -11.12
N GLN A 48 46.45 -6.55 -12.04
CA GLN A 48 46.40 -5.11 -11.76
C GLN A 48 45.09 -4.50 -12.26
N ILE A 49 44.53 -3.56 -11.47
CA ILE A 49 43.33 -2.81 -11.84
C ILE A 49 43.77 -1.56 -12.58
N GLU A 50 43.73 -1.61 -13.91
CA GLU A 50 43.91 -0.40 -14.72
C GLU A 50 42.59 0.38 -14.72
N GLN A 51 42.65 1.62 -14.24
CA GLN A 51 41.50 2.52 -14.21
C GLN A 51 41.49 3.37 -15.48
N ASN A 52 40.57 3.05 -16.39
CA ASN A 52 40.36 3.85 -17.60
C ASN A 52 39.19 4.80 -17.40
N CYS A 53 39.39 6.06 -17.74
CA CYS A 53 38.33 7.06 -17.69
C CYS A 53 37.62 7.16 -19.04
N LEU A 54 36.29 7.22 -19.01
CA LEU A 54 35.44 7.24 -20.19
C LEU A 54 34.40 8.36 -20.06
N LEU A 55 34.16 9.07 -21.15
CA LEU A 55 33.05 10.02 -21.25
C LEU A 55 31.74 9.29 -21.61
N ALA A 56 30.66 9.57 -20.90
CA ALA A 56 29.32 9.10 -21.21
C ALA A 56 28.28 10.21 -21.04
N GLU A 57 27.13 10.05 -21.67
CA GLU A 57 25.97 10.94 -21.56
C GLU A 57 24.99 10.37 -20.53
N ILE A 58 24.37 11.19 -19.69
CA ILE A 58 23.33 10.72 -18.77
C ILE A 58 21.99 10.69 -19.49
N THR A 59 21.32 9.55 -19.47
CA THR A 59 19.98 9.37 -20.06
C THR A 59 18.84 9.47 -19.06
N GLY A 60 19.11 9.22 -17.79
CA GLY A 60 18.09 9.25 -16.72
C GLY A 60 18.67 8.90 -15.35
N VAL A 61 17.81 8.90 -14.34
CA VAL A 61 18.14 8.62 -12.93
C VAL A 61 17.22 7.51 -12.44
N GLU A 62 17.75 6.54 -11.69
CA GLU A 62 17.00 5.39 -11.17
C GLU A 62 17.22 5.20 -9.66
N PRO A 63 16.21 4.77 -8.88
CA PRO A 63 16.39 4.45 -7.47
C PRO A 63 17.38 3.30 -7.24
N SER A 64 18.10 3.38 -6.12
CA SER A 64 19.14 2.44 -5.71
C SER A 64 19.12 2.25 -4.19
N PRO A 65 19.63 1.11 -3.69
CA PRO A 65 20.02 0.98 -2.28
C PRO A 65 20.91 2.16 -1.86
N ALA A 66 20.74 2.60 -0.61
CA ALA A 66 21.53 3.70 -0.06
C ALA A 66 23.03 3.35 -0.11
N TYR A 67 23.84 4.26 -0.65
CA TYR A 67 25.29 4.13 -0.65
C TYR A 67 25.95 5.44 -0.23
N GLU A 68 27.15 5.32 0.32
CA GLU A 68 27.92 6.45 0.80
C GLU A 68 28.77 7.03 -0.34
N LEU A 69 28.73 8.36 -0.46
CA LEU A 69 29.58 9.14 -1.32
C LEU A 69 30.54 9.95 -0.44
N VAL A 70 31.85 9.77 -0.67
CA VAL A 70 32.89 10.53 0.01
C VAL A 70 33.24 11.76 -0.83
N ARG A 71 32.92 12.94 -0.31
CA ARG A 71 33.27 14.23 -0.91
C ARG A 71 34.77 14.50 -0.76
N GLN A 72 35.31 15.46 -1.52
CA GLN A 72 36.70 15.91 -1.38
C GLN A 72 37.05 16.34 0.07
N ASN A 73 36.09 16.89 0.80
CA ASN A 73 36.24 17.33 2.19
C ASN A 73 36.15 16.20 3.24
N LYS A 74 36.11 14.93 2.81
CA LYS A 74 35.89 13.73 3.66
C LYS A 74 34.51 13.66 4.34
N GLU A 75 33.60 14.58 4.03
CA GLU A 75 32.20 14.44 4.42
C GLU A 75 31.56 13.29 3.63
N THR A 76 30.82 12.44 4.35
CA THR A 76 30.03 11.35 3.77
C THR A 76 28.59 11.78 3.61
N ARG A 77 28.06 11.68 2.38
CA ARG A 77 26.62 11.80 2.12
C ARG A 77 26.06 10.46 1.67
N THR A 78 24.83 10.17 2.09
CA THR A 78 24.11 8.96 1.65
C THR A 78 23.22 9.31 0.47
N LEU A 79 23.37 8.59 -0.64
CA LEU A 79 22.55 8.74 -1.84
C LEU A 79 21.76 7.47 -2.09
N ARG A 80 20.52 7.62 -2.59
CA ARG A 80 19.60 6.52 -2.95
C ARG A 80 19.30 6.46 -4.45
N LEU A 81 20.13 7.12 -5.28
CA LEU A 81 19.92 7.26 -6.71
C LEU A 81 21.16 6.82 -7.48
N GLN A 82 20.96 6.19 -8.63
CA GLN A 82 21.99 5.82 -9.61
C GLN A 82 21.70 6.52 -10.93
N LEU A 83 22.76 6.72 -11.72
CA LEU A 83 22.70 7.36 -13.03
C LEU A 83 22.62 6.28 -14.11
N LYS A 84 21.69 6.46 -15.04
CA LYS A 84 21.66 5.69 -16.28
C LYS A 84 22.51 6.41 -17.31
N CYS A 85 23.70 5.89 -17.56
CA CYS A 85 24.66 6.49 -18.48
C CYS A 85 24.70 5.71 -19.80
N ARG A 86 24.64 6.45 -20.90
CA ARG A 86 24.75 5.93 -22.27
C ARG A 86 26.09 6.31 -22.86
N ARG A 87 26.76 5.31 -23.42
CA ARG A 87 27.93 5.50 -24.27
C ARG A 87 27.66 4.75 -25.56
N ASP A 88 27.35 5.52 -26.61
CA ASP A 88 26.97 5.00 -27.91
C ASP A 88 25.70 4.13 -27.84
N SER A 89 25.81 2.83 -28.10
CA SER A 89 24.71 1.84 -28.03
C SER A 89 24.58 1.16 -26.67
N SER A 90 25.58 1.31 -25.78
CA SER A 90 25.56 0.70 -24.45
C SER A 90 24.98 1.68 -23.44
N GLU A 91 23.93 1.24 -22.74
CA GLU A 91 23.40 1.89 -21.54
C GLU A 91 23.75 1.07 -20.30
N ARG A 92 24.20 1.74 -19.23
CA ARG A 92 24.52 1.11 -17.95
C ARG A 92 24.11 1.97 -16.77
N LEU A 93 23.71 1.30 -15.70
CA LEU A 93 23.46 1.93 -14.40
C LEU A 93 24.77 2.06 -13.63
N LEU A 94 25.03 3.27 -13.14
CA LEU A 94 26.27 3.61 -12.46
C LEU A 94 25.96 4.39 -11.19
N LYS A 95 26.67 4.06 -10.12
CA LYS A 95 26.67 4.87 -8.90
C LYS A 95 27.42 6.17 -9.15
N VAL A 96 26.98 7.25 -8.50
CA VAL A 96 27.65 8.56 -8.58
C VAL A 96 29.10 8.47 -8.06
N SER A 97 29.41 7.49 -7.21
CA SER A 97 30.77 7.21 -6.75
C SER A 97 31.77 6.85 -7.86
N ALA A 98 31.30 6.33 -9.00
CA ALA A 98 32.14 6.00 -10.15
C ALA A 98 32.45 7.22 -11.05
N VAL A 99 31.82 8.37 -10.80
CA VAL A 99 32.03 9.61 -11.55
C VAL A 99 33.26 10.35 -11.00
N SER A 100 34.08 10.88 -11.89
CA SER A 100 35.28 11.67 -11.55
C SER A 100 34.98 13.17 -11.48
N ASN A 101 35.64 13.88 -10.57
CA ASN A 101 35.62 15.34 -10.49
C ASN A 101 36.58 16.04 -11.46
N GLN A 102 37.45 15.29 -12.13
CA GLN A 102 38.40 15.87 -13.08
C GLN A 102 37.72 16.24 -14.40
N PRO A 103 38.18 17.30 -15.09
CA PRO A 103 37.65 17.68 -16.39
C PRO A 103 37.97 16.62 -17.46
N ALA A 104 37.12 16.55 -18.49
CA ALA A 104 37.35 15.70 -19.64
C ALA A 104 38.71 16.00 -20.31
N THR A 105 39.45 14.94 -20.61
CA THR A 105 40.74 15.01 -21.31
C THR A 105 40.56 14.93 -22.83
N GLU A 106 41.56 15.40 -23.58
CA GLU A 106 41.49 15.38 -25.05
C GLU A 106 41.46 13.96 -25.60
N ASN A 107 42.15 13.02 -24.96
CA ASN A 107 42.15 11.60 -25.34
C ASN A 107 40.76 10.98 -25.18
N GLU A 108 40.07 11.26 -24.07
CA GLU A 108 38.71 10.80 -23.80
C GLU A 108 37.72 11.36 -24.82
N MET A 109 37.85 12.64 -25.17
CA MET A 109 37.06 13.26 -26.23
C MET A 109 37.30 12.59 -27.58
N ARG A 110 38.56 12.42 -27.99
CA ARG A 110 38.90 11.75 -29.27
C ARG A 110 38.32 10.35 -29.34
N GLN A 111 38.35 9.59 -28.24
CA GLN A 111 37.73 8.26 -28.17
C GLN A 111 36.21 8.34 -28.31
N TRP A 112 35.57 9.31 -27.66
CA TRP A 112 34.13 9.51 -27.74
C TRP A 112 33.69 9.91 -29.16
N VAL A 113 34.38 10.85 -29.80
CA VAL A 113 34.11 11.26 -31.20
C VAL A 113 34.27 10.08 -32.16
N LYS A 114 35.33 9.27 -32.00
CA LYS A 114 35.52 8.04 -32.81
C LYS A 114 34.37 7.04 -32.66
N LEU A 115 33.77 6.93 -31.47
CA LEU A 115 32.61 6.07 -31.25
C LEU A 115 31.35 6.66 -31.90
N MET A 116 31.14 7.97 -31.81
CA MET A 116 29.99 8.62 -32.43
C MET A 116 30.02 8.51 -33.96
N HIS A 117 31.19 8.68 -34.57
CA HIS A 117 31.37 8.44 -36.01
C HIS A 117 31.08 6.99 -36.41
N ARG A 118 31.50 6.02 -35.57
CA ARG A 118 31.24 4.60 -35.84
C ARG A 118 29.74 4.30 -35.91
N SER A 119 28.95 4.99 -35.10
CA SER A 119 27.49 4.83 -35.08
C SER A 119 26.75 5.72 -36.07
N GLY A 120 27.47 6.37 -36.98
CA GLY A 120 26.88 7.17 -38.06
C GLY A 120 26.23 8.47 -37.58
N LYS A 121 26.59 8.97 -36.38
CA LYS A 121 26.13 10.28 -35.92
C LYS A 121 27.01 11.37 -36.54
N ASP A 122 26.35 12.36 -37.14
CA ASP A 122 27.03 13.47 -37.78
C ASP A 122 27.71 14.37 -36.74
N THR A 123 28.95 14.75 -37.01
CA THR A 123 29.78 15.57 -36.12
C THR A 123 29.26 16.97 -35.94
N ASP A 124 28.66 17.56 -36.97
CA ASP A 124 28.22 18.95 -36.93
C ASP A 124 26.96 19.10 -36.06
N LEU A 125 26.02 18.16 -36.19
CA LEU A 125 24.84 18.07 -35.30
C LEU A 125 25.22 17.79 -33.83
N LEU A 126 26.34 17.09 -33.60
CA LEU A 126 26.85 16.85 -32.25
C LEU A 126 27.33 18.13 -31.58
N VAL A 127 27.96 19.05 -32.32
CA VAL A 127 28.43 20.33 -31.75
C VAL A 127 27.25 21.17 -31.25
N GLU A 128 26.20 21.30 -32.06
CA GLU A 128 24.99 22.04 -31.70
C GLU A 128 24.30 21.42 -30.48
N THR A 129 24.17 20.09 -30.48
CA THR A 129 23.57 19.36 -29.35
C THR A 129 24.37 19.58 -28.07
N VAL A 130 25.70 19.46 -28.11
CA VAL A 130 26.57 19.66 -26.94
C VAL A 130 26.50 21.11 -26.44
N GLN A 131 26.38 22.09 -27.34
CA GLN A 131 26.25 23.50 -26.97
C GLN A 131 24.94 23.79 -26.23
N LEU A 132 23.82 23.24 -26.70
CA LEU A 132 22.53 23.36 -26.01
C LEU A 132 22.59 22.71 -24.61
N ARG A 133 23.29 21.58 -24.49
CA ARG A 133 23.50 20.91 -23.19
C ARG A 133 24.42 21.69 -22.26
N ALA A 134 25.47 22.32 -22.78
CA ALA A 134 26.34 23.21 -22.00
C ALA A 134 25.52 24.35 -21.39
N GLN A 135 24.63 24.98 -22.16
CA GLN A 135 23.74 26.03 -21.66
C GLN A 135 22.78 25.51 -20.57
N ALA A 136 22.17 24.34 -20.78
CA ALA A 136 21.27 23.73 -19.80
C ALA A 136 22.00 23.41 -18.47
N VAL A 137 23.23 22.89 -18.53
CA VAL A 137 24.06 22.62 -17.34
C VAL A 137 24.47 23.90 -16.62
N VAL A 138 24.75 24.99 -17.36
CA VAL A 138 25.03 26.28 -16.74
C VAL A 138 23.77 26.84 -16.07
N GLN A 139 22.60 26.71 -16.69
CA GLN A 139 21.33 27.12 -16.10
C GLN A 139 20.99 26.32 -14.84
N SER A 140 21.26 25.01 -14.81
CA SER A 140 21.03 24.16 -13.63
C SER A 140 21.91 24.55 -12.44
N LYS A 141 23.08 25.17 -12.67
CA LYS A 141 23.94 25.73 -11.61
C LYS A 141 23.42 27.04 -11.03
N HIS A 142 22.53 27.75 -11.73
CA HIS A 142 22.01 29.07 -11.37
C HIS A 142 20.52 29.06 -10.99
N ILE A 143 20.01 27.93 -10.50
CA ILE A 143 18.62 27.82 -10.04
C ILE A 143 18.39 28.78 -8.86
N LYS A 144 17.35 29.62 -8.99
CA LYS A 144 16.86 30.45 -7.89
C LYS A 144 15.94 29.60 -7.03
N TYR A 145 16.21 29.56 -5.73
CA TYR A 145 15.38 28.84 -4.77
C TYR A 145 14.21 29.71 -4.34
N ASP A 146 13.01 29.34 -4.79
CA ASP A 146 11.77 29.92 -4.28
C ASP A 146 11.50 29.44 -2.85
N GLU A 147 10.76 30.23 -2.07
CA GLU A 147 10.43 29.92 -0.67
C GLU A 147 9.73 28.55 -0.53
N ALA A 148 8.84 28.21 -1.47
CA ALA A 148 8.19 26.90 -1.51
C ALA A 148 9.19 25.75 -1.70
N THR A 149 10.20 25.93 -2.55
CA THR A 149 11.25 24.92 -2.79
C THR A 149 12.14 24.79 -1.56
N VAL A 150 12.52 25.90 -0.91
CA VAL A 150 13.25 25.87 0.35
C VAL A 150 12.45 25.15 1.44
N GLY A 151 11.15 25.41 1.54
CA GLY A 151 10.25 24.71 2.47
C GLY A 151 10.23 23.19 2.25
N ARG A 152 10.14 22.74 0.99
CA ARG A 152 10.21 21.31 0.63
C ARG A 152 11.56 20.69 1.02
N ILE A 153 12.66 21.39 0.73
CA ILE A 153 14.01 20.93 1.08
C ILE A 153 14.17 20.80 2.61
N LEU A 154 13.69 21.77 3.37
CA LEU A 154 13.76 21.75 4.83
C LEU A 154 12.89 20.64 5.43
N ALA A 155 11.72 20.38 4.87
CA ALA A 155 10.85 19.28 5.29
C ALA A 155 11.47 17.89 5.02
N GLY A 156 12.23 17.76 3.93
CA GLY A 156 12.91 16.52 3.56
C GLY A 156 14.20 16.25 4.37
N LYS A 157 14.81 17.29 4.97
CA LYS A 157 16.00 17.12 5.80
C LYS A 157 15.61 16.41 7.10
N PRO A 158 16.36 15.38 7.52
CA PRO A 158 16.11 14.73 8.81
C PRO A 158 16.29 15.76 9.93
N SER A 159 15.42 15.68 10.93
CA SER A 159 15.56 16.51 12.13
C SER A 159 16.94 16.29 12.74
N LEU A 160 17.68 17.37 12.96
CA LEU A 160 18.96 17.34 13.67
C LEU A 160 18.78 17.11 15.17
N GLU A 161 17.52 17.11 15.66
CA GLU A 161 17.22 16.85 17.06
C GLU A 161 17.57 15.40 17.41
N PHE A 162 18.43 15.24 18.42
CA PHE A 162 18.68 13.94 19.01
C PHE A 162 17.40 13.43 19.71
N ASN A 163 17.20 12.11 19.76
CA ASN A 163 16.04 11.51 20.43
C ASN A 163 15.84 12.02 21.87
N ALA A 164 16.93 12.25 22.61
CA ALA A 164 16.90 12.81 23.96
C ALA A 164 16.36 14.25 24.00
N GLN A 165 16.71 15.09 23.02
CA GLN A 165 16.19 16.45 22.92
C GLN A 165 14.70 16.45 22.56
N LYS A 166 14.30 15.57 21.62
CA LYS A 166 12.90 15.39 21.24
C LYS A 166 12.05 14.94 22.44
N GLU A 167 12.55 13.97 23.21
CA GLU A 167 11.89 13.52 24.44
C GLU A 167 11.78 14.64 25.47
N SER A 168 12.87 15.37 25.74
CA SER A 168 12.87 16.50 26.67
C SER A 168 11.85 17.57 26.27
N ARG A 169 11.76 17.92 24.98
CA ARG A 169 10.77 18.87 24.46
C ARG A 169 9.34 18.36 24.65
N MET A 170 9.09 17.08 24.36
CA MET A 170 7.76 16.49 24.56
C MET A 170 7.37 16.46 26.04
N ARG A 171 8.29 16.10 26.94
CA ARG A 171 8.06 16.14 28.39
C ARG A 171 7.74 17.56 28.86
N PHE A 172 8.48 18.57 28.37
CA PHE A 172 8.21 19.96 28.67
C PHE A 172 6.82 20.40 28.18
N LEU A 173 6.43 20.03 26.96
CA LEU A 173 5.10 20.35 26.42
C LEU A 173 3.98 19.69 27.24
N VAL A 174 4.14 18.42 27.60
CA VAL A 174 3.18 17.72 28.46
C VAL A 174 3.09 18.39 29.83
N GLN A 175 4.23 18.73 30.44
CA GLN A 175 4.25 19.44 31.72
C GLN A 175 3.58 20.81 31.62
N ALA A 176 3.82 21.57 30.55
CA ALA A 176 3.18 22.86 30.33
C ALA A 176 1.66 22.72 30.22
N VAL A 177 1.17 21.75 29.43
CA VAL A 177 -0.26 21.46 29.28
C VAL A 177 -0.88 21.03 30.61
N VAL A 178 -0.24 20.11 31.34
CA VAL A 178 -0.72 19.67 32.67
C VAL A 178 -0.78 20.85 33.63
N SER A 179 0.27 21.66 33.70
CA SER A 179 0.28 22.85 34.55
C SER A 179 -0.80 23.85 34.16
N GLN A 180 -1.08 24.01 32.87
CA GLN A 180 -2.15 24.87 32.39
C GLN A 180 -3.53 24.31 32.76
N MET A 181 -3.73 23.00 32.65
CA MET A 181 -4.96 22.32 33.09
C MET A 181 -5.18 22.51 34.59
N ASP A 182 -4.13 22.37 35.40
CA ASP A 182 -4.18 22.57 36.84
C ASP A 182 -4.49 24.05 37.19
N ILE A 183 -3.83 25.02 36.52
CA ILE A 183 -4.10 26.46 36.71
C ILE A 183 -5.54 26.81 36.32
N SER A 184 -6.06 26.20 35.26
CA SER A 184 -7.41 26.45 34.76
C SER A 184 -8.52 25.74 35.55
N GLY A 185 -8.18 24.88 36.52
CA GLY A 185 -9.14 24.13 37.32
C GLY A 185 -9.99 23.12 36.53
N ILE A 186 -9.70 22.88 35.25
CA ILE A 186 -10.49 21.99 34.38
C ILE A 186 -10.58 20.59 35.00
N ARG A 187 -9.46 20.10 35.52
CA ARG A 187 -9.39 18.77 36.15
C ARG A 187 -10.26 18.65 37.39
N GLU A 188 -10.35 19.71 38.19
CA GLU A 188 -11.17 19.72 39.41
C GLU A 188 -12.66 19.85 39.06
N SER A 189 -13.00 20.72 38.09
CA SER A 189 -14.38 20.89 37.63
C SER A 189 -14.99 19.63 37.01
N GLU A 190 -14.21 18.88 36.23
CA GLU A 190 -14.67 17.62 35.63
C GLU A 190 -14.93 16.54 36.69
N VAL A 191 -14.10 16.51 37.75
CA VAL A 191 -14.27 15.57 38.86
C VAL A 191 -15.56 15.90 39.63
N GLU A 192 -15.80 17.18 39.94
CA GLU A 192 -17.02 17.61 40.61
C GLU A 192 -18.28 17.28 39.80
N ASP A 193 -18.27 17.55 38.49
CA ASP A 193 -19.38 17.22 37.59
C ASP A 193 -19.67 15.72 37.54
N LEU A 194 -18.62 14.88 37.53
CA LEU A 194 -18.75 13.44 37.56
C LEU A 194 -19.32 12.94 38.89
N GLU A 195 -18.89 13.51 40.01
CA GLU A 195 -19.44 13.18 41.33
C GLU A 195 -20.93 13.53 41.44
N VAL A 196 -21.35 14.67 40.90
CA VAL A 196 -22.76 15.07 40.87
C VAL A 196 -23.58 14.08 40.05
N LYS A 197 -23.15 13.77 38.83
CA LYS A 197 -23.83 12.78 37.97
C LYS A 197 -23.90 11.40 38.62
N PHE A 198 -22.83 10.99 39.31
CA PHE A 198 -22.81 9.73 40.04
C PHE A 198 -23.87 9.72 41.15
N LYS A 199 -23.93 10.76 41.99
CA LYS A 199 -24.94 10.88 43.05
C LYS A 199 -26.37 10.87 42.49
N GLU A 200 -26.61 11.56 41.37
CA GLU A 200 -27.91 11.56 40.69
C GLU A 200 -28.29 10.17 40.19
N SER A 201 -27.36 9.46 39.55
CA SER A 201 -27.59 8.10 39.03
C SER A 201 -27.91 7.10 40.14
N VAL A 202 -27.18 7.16 41.26
CA VAL A 202 -27.42 6.33 42.45
C VAL A 202 -28.79 6.65 43.05
N GLY A 203 -29.12 7.95 43.18
CA GLY A 203 -30.45 8.37 43.63
C GLY A 203 -31.57 7.89 42.71
N GLY A 204 -31.34 7.87 41.40
CA GLY A 204 -32.27 7.33 40.41
C GLY A 204 -32.48 5.82 40.55
N LEU A 205 -31.39 5.06 40.74
CA LEU A 205 -31.43 3.62 40.99
C LEU A 205 -32.26 3.27 42.22
N HIS A 206 -32.01 3.93 43.35
CA HIS A 206 -32.77 3.69 44.58
C HIS A 206 -34.26 4.01 44.41
N LYS A 207 -34.61 5.06 43.67
CA LYS A 207 -36.02 5.37 43.36
C LYS A 207 -36.68 4.27 42.52
N MET A 208 -35.96 3.73 41.54
CA MET A 208 -36.46 2.63 40.69
C MET A 208 -36.61 1.33 41.48
N GLU A 209 -35.62 0.99 42.31
CA GLU A 209 -35.66 -0.16 43.20
C GLU A 209 -36.86 -0.10 44.16
N HIS A 210 -37.05 1.05 44.80
CA HIS A 210 -38.19 1.25 45.70
C HIS A 210 -39.53 1.11 44.97
N LYS A 211 -39.66 1.68 43.77
CA LYS A 211 -40.86 1.51 42.93
C LYS A 211 -41.08 0.05 42.54
N ALA A 212 -40.02 -0.67 42.18
CA ALA A 212 -40.11 -2.08 41.82
C ALA A 212 -40.58 -2.92 43.02
N LEU A 213 -40.03 -2.69 44.21
CA LEU A 213 -40.46 -3.36 45.45
C LEU A 213 -41.92 -3.06 45.78
N GLN A 214 -42.33 -1.79 45.72
CA GLN A 214 -43.74 -1.43 45.96
C GLN A 214 -44.69 -2.09 44.96
N MET A 215 -44.32 -2.09 43.68
CA MET A 215 -45.10 -2.75 42.63
C MET A 215 -45.17 -4.26 42.89
N GLN A 216 -44.06 -4.90 43.23
CA GLN A 216 -43.99 -6.32 43.55
C GLN A 216 -44.86 -6.65 44.76
N GLU A 217 -44.78 -5.88 45.85
CA GLU A 217 -45.63 -6.04 47.03
C GLU A 217 -47.11 -5.88 46.72
N ALA A 218 -47.49 -4.81 46.01
CA ALA A 218 -48.88 -4.56 45.63
C ALA A 218 -49.43 -5.70 44.76
N TRP A 219 -48.60 -6.21 43.85
CA TRP A 219 -48.97 -7.29 42.94
C TRP A 219 -49.09 -8.64 43.67
N PHE A 220 -48.21 -8.93 44.63
CA PHE A 220 -48.34 -10.12 45.50
C PHE A 220 -49.56 -10.05 46.42
N LYS A 221 -49.86 -8.88 46.99
CA LYS A 221 -51.06 -8.66 47.80
C LYS A 221 -52.34 -8.89 47.00
N ALA A 222 -52.37 -8.43 45.75
CA ALA A 222 -53.56 -8.57 44.90
C ALA A 222 -53.77 -10.01 44.39
N ARG A 223 -52.70 -10.80 44.16
CA ARG A 223 -52.79 -12.12 43.53
C ARG A 223 -51.76 -13.11 44.10
N PRO A 224 -52.04 -13.76 45.25
CA PRO A 224 -51.08 -14.65 45.91
C PRO A 224 -50.75 -15.91 45.08
N ASN A 225 -51.69 -16.41 44.27
CA ASN A 225 -51.49 -17.62 43.46
C ASN A 225 -50.69 -17.39 42.17
N LEU A 226 -50.26 -16.15 41.90
CA LEU A 226 -49.74 -15.81 40.59
C LEU A 226 -48.26 -16.14 40.39
N PHE A 227 -47.52 -16.30 41.50
CA PHE A 227 -46.20 -16.93 41.46
C PHE A 227 -46.29 -18.34 40.86
N SER A 228 -47.30 -19.12 41.28
CA SER A 228 -47.58 -20.45 40.73
C SER A 228 -47.92 -20.38 39.24
N ILE A 229 -48.75 -19.42 38.80
CA ILE A 229 -49.09 -19.26 37.37
C ILE A 229 -47.86 -18.89 36.53
N ARG A 230 -47.01 -17.99 37.02
CA ARG A 230 -45.76 -17.61 36.31
C ARG A 230 -44.82 -18.81 36.18
N GLU A 231 -44.69 -19.62 37.24
CA GLU A 231 -43.89 -20.84 37.19
C GLU A 231 -44.49 -21.89 36.26
N ILE A 232 -45.82 -22.05 36.25
CA ILE A 232 -46.51 -22.96 35.34
C ILE A 232 -46.30 -22.51 33.89
N ASN A 233 -46.45 -21.22 33.58
CA ASN A 233 -46.21 -20.71 32.23
C ASN A 233 -44.75 -20.91 31.81
N ARG A 234 -43.79 -20.65 32.71
CA ARG A 234 -42.37 -20.91 32.46
C ARG A 234 -42.08 -22.40 32.24
N LYS A 235 -42.76 -23.28 32.96
CA LYS A 235 -42.64 -24.74 32.77
C LYS A 235 -43.29 -25.20 31.47
N ASN A 236 -44.44 -24.62 31.10
CA ASN A 236 -45.14 -24.92 29.85
C ASN A 236 -44.32 -24.47 28.64
N GLU A 237 -43.76 -23.26 28.67
CA GLU A 237 -42.85 -22.76 27.63
C GLU A 237 -41.64 -23.67 27.48
N LYS A 238 -41.01 -24.07 28.59
CA LYS A 238 -39.88 -25.02 28.54
C LYS A 238 -40.26 -26.39 27.99
N ARG A 239 -41.45 -26.90 28.34
CA ARG A 239 -41.96 -28.17 27.80
C ARG A 239 -42.21 -28.06 26.30
N GLN A 240 -42.86 -27.00 25.86
CA GLN A 240 -43.11 -26.74 24.44
C GLN A 240 -41.80 -26.71 23.65
N ILE A 241 -40.76 -26.02 24.13
CA ILE A 241 -39.45 -26.00 23.47
C ILE A 241 -38.83 -27.40 23.36
N LEU A 242 -39.01 -28.25 24.38
CA LEU A 242 -38.50 -29.62 24.35
C LEU A 242 -39.32 -30.51 23.41
N ASP A 243 -40.64 -30.39 23.43
CA ASP A 243 -41.56 -31.14 22.57
C ASP A 243 -41.31 -30.76 21.10
N ASP A 244 -41.11 -29.47 20.80
CA ASP A 244 -40.77 -28.99 19.46
C ASP A 244 -39.42 -29.55 18.98
N ARG A 245 -38.41 -29.61 19.85
CA ARG A 245 -37.11 -30.23 19.52
C ARG A 245 -37.25 -31.72 19.24
N HIS A 246 -37.99 -32.43 20.07
CA HIS A 246 -38.25 -33.86 19.90
C HIS A 246 -39.05 -34.14 18.61
N ALA A 247 -40.03 -33.28 18.29
CA ALA A 247 -40.77 -33.37 17.03
C ALA A 247 -39.86 -33.14 15.81
N LEU A 248 -38.90 -32.21 15.90
CA LEU A 248 -37.90 -32.00 14.86
C LEU A 248 -36.97 -33.21 14.70
N GLU A 249 -36.52 -33.81 15.80
CA GLU A 249 -35.70 -35.04 15.78
C GLU A 249 -36.45 -36.20 15.09
N ILE A 250 -37.72 -36.44 15.43
CA ILE A 250 -38.56 -37.43 14.76
C ILE A 250 -38.69 -37.11 13.27
N SER A 251 -38.96 -35.85 12.91
CA SER A 251 -39.11 -35.48 11.50
C SER A 251 -37.82 -35.69 10.70
N LEU A 252 -36.66 -35.44 11.30
CA LEU A 252 -35.36 -35.70 10.70
C LEU A 252 -35.12 -37.21 10.54
N GLU A 253 -35.42 -38.01 11.56
CA GLU A 253 -35.30 -39.48 11.48
C GLU A 253 -36.25 -40.07 10.42
N GLU A 254 -37.46 -39.55 10.31
CA GLU A 254 -38.41 -39.92 9.26
C GLU A 254 -37.89 -39.52 7.87
N GLU A 255 -37.33 -38.32 7.70
CA GLU A 255 -36.70 -37.89 6.44
C GLU A 255 -35.51 -38.78 6.05
N LEU A 256 -34.66 -39.15 7.01
CA LEU A 256 -33.53 -40.06 6.79
C LEU A 256 -34.00 -41.48 6.44
N ASN A 257 -35.05 -41.97 7.09
CA ASN A 257 -35.63 -43.30 6.84
C ASN A 257 -36.54 -43.34 5.60
N ALA A 258 -37.06 -42.20 5.14
CA ALA A 258 -37.90 -42.06 3.95
C ALA A 258 -37.10 -41.95 2.64
N ALA A 259 -35.76 -42.00 2.69
CA ALA A 259 -34.88 -42.09 1.53
C ALA A 259 -35.17 -43.39 0.73
N GLY A 260 -36.18 -43.33 -0.14
CA GLY A 260 -36.59 -44.43 -1.03
C GLY A 260 -38.07 -44.82 -1.01
N LYS A 261 -38.95 -44.17 -0.22
CA LYS A 261 -40.40 -44.38 -0.29
C LYS A 261 -41.15 -43.11 -0.66
N THR A 262 -42.20 -43.30 -1.49
CA THR A 262 -43.20 -42.33 -1.99
C THR A 262 -43.04 -40.88 -1.54
N LEU A 263 -42.79 -40.01 -2.53
CA LEU A 263 -42.66 -38.55 -2.42
C LEU A 263 -43.64 -37.96 -1.39
N ASN A 264 -43.11 -37.27 -0.38
CA ASN A 264 -43.92 -36.57 0.61
C ASN A 264 -44.86 -35.59 -0.12
N PRO A 265 -46.19 -35.62 0.12
CA PRO A 265 -47.17 -34.80 -0.60
C PRO A 265 -46.97 -33.29 -0.43
N TYR A 266 -46.12 -32.86 0.52
CA TYR A 266 -45.74 -31.47 0.75
C TYR A 266 -44.30 -31.15 0.32
N GLN A 267 -43.55 -32.13 -0.19
CA GLN A 267 -42.23 -31.90 -0.73
C GLN A 267 -42.35 -31.09 -2.02
N ARG A 268 -41.70 -29.93 -2.04
CA ARG A 268 -41.66 -29.08 -3.24
C ARG A 268 -40.89 -29.85 -4.31
N ARG A 269 -41.48 -29.99 -5.50
CA ARG A 269 -40.76 -30.49 -6.68
C ARG A 269 -39.62 -29.53 -7.01
N ASP A 270 -38.44 -30.07 -7.28
CA ASP A 270 -37.33 -29.30 -7.84
C ASP A 270 -37.66 -28.93 -9.30
N CYS A 271 -38.46 -27.89 -9.48
CA CYS A 271 -38.70 -27.31 -10.79
C CYS A 271 -37.47 -26.51 -11.19
N ARG A 272 -36.81 -26.87 -12.31
CA ARG A 272 -35.81 -26.02 -12.94
C ARG A 272 -36.48 -24.69 -13.32
N PRO A 273 -36.01 -23.53 -12.87
CA PRO A 273 -36.63 -22.26 -13.24
C PRO A 273 -36.47 -22.06 -14.76
N VAL A 274 -37.58 -22.09 -15.49
CA VAL A 274 -37.60 -21.75 -16.92
C VAL A 274 -37.72 -20.24 -17.00
N SER A 275 -36.64 -19.57 -17.39
CA SER A 275 -36.71 -18.15 -17.73
C SER A 275 -37.45 -17.99 -19.06
N ALA A 276 -38.51 -17.17 -19.09
CA ALA A 276 -39.43 -17.03 -20.22
C ALA A 276 -38.78 -16.49 -21.52
N TRP A 277 -37.49 -16.16 -21.49
CA TRP A 277 -36.75 -15.57 -22.61
C TRP A 277 -35.79 -16.59 -23.27
N ASP A 278 -35.67 -17.80 -22.71
CA ASP A 278 -34.83 -18.84 -23.27
C ASP A 278 -35.58 -19.61 -24.38
N THR A 279 -35.55 -19.06 -25.58
CA THR A 279 -36.23 -19.62 -26.78
C THR A 279 -35.58 -20.90 -27.31
N SER A 280 -34.46 -21.34 -26.72
CA SER A 280 -33.77 -22.58 -27.11
C SER A 280 -34.45 -23.85 -26.59
N LEU A 281 -35.31 -23.74 -25.57
CA LEU A 281 -36.04 -24.87 -24.95
C LEU A 281 -37.46 -25.08 -25.50
N THR A 282 -37.83 -24.37 -26.57
CA THR A 282 -39.03 -24.69 -27.37
C THR A 282 -38.66 -25.23 -28.76
N PRO A 283 -37.96 -26.37 -28.89
CA PRO A 283 -37.90 -27.04 -30.17
C PRO A 283 -39.21 -27.83 -30.37
N ASN A 284 -39.96 -27.44 -31.40
CA ASN A 284 -40.89 -28.28 -32.15
C ASN A 284 -42.24 -28.59 -31.49
N LEU A 285 -43.15 -27.61 -31.56
CA LEU A 285 -44.53 -27.93 -31.95
C LEU A 285 -44.48 -28.67 -33.30
N GLY A 286 -44.55 -30.00 -33.29
CA GLY A 286 -44.93 -30.78 -34.46
C GLY A 286 -43.97 -31.84 -35.00
N LYS A 287 -42.90 -32.25 -34.30
CA LYS A 287 -42.16 -33.49 -34.64
C LYS A 287 -41.71 -34.25 -33.38
N PRO A 288 -41.71 -35.60 -33.38
CA PRO A 288 -41.44 -36.40 -32.19
C PRO A 288 -39.97 -36.25 -31.78
N LEU A 289 -39.73 -36.04 -30.47
CA LEU A 289 -38.40 -35.86 -29.89
C LEU A 289 -37.55 -37.14 -29.97
N ASP A 290 -36.30 -36.92 -30.36
CA ASP A 290 -35.26 -37.90 -30.59
C ASP A 290 -34.70 -38.40 -29.24
N GLN A 291 -34.74 -39.72 -29.00
CA GLN A 291 -34.41 -40.39 -27.73
C GLN A 291 -32.91 -40.35 -27.34
N GLY A 292 -32.08 -39.66 -28.13
CA GLY A 292 -30.62 -39.64 -27.95
C GLY A 292 -30.09 -38.69 -26.87
N GLN A 293 -30.87 -37.71 -26.41
CA GLN A 293 -30.38 -36.67 -25.49
C GLN A 293 -30.61 -36.96 -24.00
N GLU A 294 -31.55 -37.85 -23.65
CA GLU A 294 -31.79 -38.25 -22.25
C GLU A 294 -30.67 -39.17 -21.72
N ALA A 295 -30.15 -40.07 -22.56
CA ALA A 295 -29.08 -41.01 -22.18
C ALA A 295 -27.75 -40.30 -21.85
N ALA A 296 -27.44 -39.17 -22.49
CA ALA A 296 -26.23 -38.40 -22.21
C ALA A 296 -26.32 -37.62 -20.89
N ALA A 297 -27.52 -37.18 -20.50
CA ALA A 297 -27.75 -36.47 -19.25
C ALA A 297 -27.72 -37.40 -18.02
N GLU A 298 -28.26 -38.61 -18.13
CA GLU A 298 -28.16 -39.62 -17.06
C GLU A 298 -26.72 -40.08 -16.82
N ALA A 299 -25.92 -40.25 -17.87
CA ALA A 299 -24.51 -40.62 -17.75
C ALA A 299 -23.67 -39.53 -17.03
N ALA A 300 -23.96 -38.25 -17.29
CA ALA A 300 -23.28 -37.14 -16.63
C ALA A 300 -23.69 -36.99 -15.15
N ALA A 301 -24.96 -37.24 -14.83
CA ALA A 301 -25.45 -37.21 -13.45
C ALA A 301 -24.87 -38.36 -12.60
N ALA A 302 -24.76 -39.57 -13.17
CA ALA A 302 -24.14 -40.70 -12.49
C ALA A 302 -22.65 -40.46 -12.19
N ALA A 303 -21.91 -39.81 -13.09
CA ALA A 303 -20.50 -39.47 -12.88
C ALA A 303 -20.29 -38.44 -11.75
N ALA A 304 -21.20 -37.47 -11.61
CA ALA A 304 -21.12 -36.44 -10.57
C ALA A 304 -21.41 -36.99 -9.16
N VAL A 305 -22.29 -38.00 -9.05
CA VAL A 305 -22.60 -38.67 -7.78
C VAL A 305 -21.45 -39.56 -7.32
N ALA A 306 -20.78 -40.26 -8.24
CA ALA A 306 -19.62 -41.10 -7.92
C ALA A 306 -18.43 -40.26 -7.38
N LEU A 307 -18.22 -39.06 -7.90
CA LEU A 307 -17.10 -38.18 -7.52
C LEU A 307 -17.26 -37.58 -6.11
N LYS A 308 -18.50 -37.38 -5.65
CA LYS A 308 -18.81 -36.92 -4.28
C LYS A 308 -18.71 -38.01 -3.21
N ALA A 309 -18.84 -39.28 -3.59
CA ALA A 309 -18.74 -40.40 -2.65
C ALA A 309 -17.29 -40.75 -2.29
N THR A 310 -16.31 -40.34 -3.09
CA THR A 310 -14.87 -40.62 -2.88
C THR A 310 -14.09 -39.51 -2.18
N SER A 311 -14.74 -38.40 -1.78
CA SER A 311 -14.07 -37.25 -1.14
C SER A 311 -14.44 -37.04 0.34
N VAL A 312 -14.77 -38.11 1.07
CA VAL A 312 -14.91 -38.12 2.54
C VAL A 312 -14.04 -39.22 3.11
#